data_AF-A0A0F7HCX6-F1
#
_entry.id   AF-A0A0F7HCX6-F1
#
_cell.length_a   1.000
_cell.length_b   1.000
_cell.length_c   1.000
_cell.angle_alpha   90.00
_cell.angle_beta   90.00
_cell.angle_gamma   90.00
#
_symmetry.space_group_name_H-M   'P 1'
#
loop_
_entity.id
_entity.type
_entity.pdbx_description
1 polymer ?
#
loop_
_entity_poly.entity_id
_entity_poly.type
_entity_poly.pdbx_seq_one_letter_code
_entity_poly.pdbx_strand_id
1 'polypeptide(L)'
;MNNDQQLSAQGNSRRRLLTGWLDRSKALPEQDTPSVTLPAVARPPQALPEALFSALCNGCGGCVSSCPYGLLSLEQSKPVLSIDFTECDVCRKCTTACQTGALRDKMPCDTLLRPQISHSCLGRQDSCRMCTINCPQQALSFQLSENGARQLQCDDTLCNGCGLCKLSCFHGHISLSASGEKSLPEQL
;
A
#
# COMPACT_ATOMS: atom_id res chain seq x y z
N MET A 1 -42.09 15.40 55.04
CA MET A 1 -40.89 14.95 54.28
C MET A 1 -41.25 15.06 52.81
N ASN A 2 -40.63 16.03 52.14
CA ASN A 2 -40.92 16.49 50.77
C ASN A 2 -40.70 15.39 49.74
N ASN A 3 -41.50 15.40 48.67
CA ASN A 3 -41.17 14.73 47.43
C ASN A 3 -41.56 15.64 46.25
N ASP A 4 -40.58 16.43 45.79
CA ASP A 4 -40.69 17.31 44.62
C ASP A 4 -40.38 16.51 43.35
N GLN A 5 -41.40 16.17 42.56
CA GLN A 5 -41.22 15.85 41.14
C GLN A 5 -41.56 17.10 40.33
N GLN A 6 -40.52 17.86 39.96
CA GLN A 6 -40.64 18.95 38.99
C GLN A 6 -40.78 18.38 37.57
N LEU A 7 -41.97 18.57 37.00
CA LEU A 7 -42.22 18.48 35.56
C LEU A 7 -41.48 19.64 34.87
N SER A 8 -40.52 19.31 34.00
CA SER A 8 -39.79 20.28 33.19
C SER A 8 -40.69 20.94 32.15
N ALA A 9 -40.78 22.27 32.21
CA ALA A 9 -41.49 23.13 31.27
C ALA A 9 -40.60 23.45 30.07
N GLN A 10 -40.68 22.67 28.99
CA GLN A 10 -40.12 23.08 27.69
C GLN A 10 -41.14 22.80 26.58
N GLY A 11 -41.94 23.83 26.32
CA GLY A 11 -43.12 23.81 25.47
C GLY A 11 -42.87 23.85 23.95
N ASN A 12 -43.90 23.41 23.24
CA ASN A 12 -44.06 23.44 21.79
C ASN A 12 -44.13 24.87 21.25
N SER A 13 -42.97 25.46 20.90
CA SER A 13 -42.92 26.75 20.21
C SER A 13 -42.86 26.57 18.69
N ARG A 14 -43.86 27.11 17.99
CA ARG A 14 -43.98 27.17 16.51
C ARG A 14 -42.79 27.87 15.82
N ARG A 15 -41.92 28.58 16.56
CA ARG A 15 -40.69 29.20 16.03
C ARG A 15 -39.57 28.20 15.72
N ARG A 16 -39.57 26.99 16.29
CA ARG A 16 -38.53 25.98 16.00
C ARG A 16 -38.63 25.36 14.60
N LEU A 17 -39.78 25.47 13.94
CA LEU A 17 -39.96 24.95 12.57
C LEU A 17 -39.13 25.72 11.53
N LEU A 18 -38.82 26.99 11.78
CA LEU A 18 -38.12 27.85 10.81
C LEU A 18 -36.62 27.97 11.06
N THR A 19 -36.11 27.61 12.25
CA THR A 19 -34.67 27.64 12.56
C THR A 19 -34.00 26.27 12.42
N GLY A 20 -34.75 25.17 12.37
CA GLY A 20 -34.18 23.82 12.23
C GLY A 20 -33.47 23.55 10.89
N TRP A 21 -33.67 24.39 9.88
CA TRP A 21 -32.99 24.27 8.58
C TRP A 21 -31.55 24.84 8.61
N LEU A 22 -31.29 25.87 9.42
CA LEU A 22 -29.96 26.49 9.57
C LEU A 22 -28.98 25.58 10.34
N ASP A 23 -29.48 24.79 11.28
CA ASP A 23 -28.65 23.82 12.02
C ASP A 23 -28.32 22.57 11.18
N ARG A 24 -29.11 22.29 10.14
CA ARG A 24 -28.92 21.10 9.29
C ARG A 24 -27.81 21.27 8.24
N SER A 25 -27.50 22.48 7.80
CA SER A 25 -26.37 22.73 6.89
C SER A 25 -25.00 22.55 7.56
N LYS A 26 -24.94 22.63 8.90
CA LYS A 26 -23.73 22.34 9.68
C LYS A 26 -23.49 20.85 9.94
N ALA A 27 -24.46 19.99 9.62
CA ALA A 27 -24.45 18.56 9.91
C ALA A 27 -24.63 17.72 8.64
N LEU A 28 -24.05 18.16 7.51
CA LEU A 28 -23.78 17.23 6.42
C LEU A 28 -22.53 16.45 6.81
N PRO A 29 -22.61 15.13 7.07
CA PRO A 29 -21.41 14.30 7.09
C PRO A 29 -20.74 14.43 5.73
N GLU A 30 -19.45 14.77 5.74
CA GLU A 30 -18.57 14.69 4.57
C GLU A 30 -18.85 13.34 3.91
N GLN A 31 -19.37 13.39 2.68
CA GLN A 31 -19.61 12.19 1.91
C GLN A 31 -18.24 11.68 1.52
N ASP A 32 -17.79 10.63 2.22
CA ASP A 32 -16.69 9.78 1.77
C ASP A 32 -16.94 9.46 0.30
N THR A 33 -16.14 10.09 -0.57
CA THR A 33 -16.02 9.69 -1.96
C THR A 33 -15.86 8.17 -1.97
N PRO A 34 -16.65 7.42 -2.75
CA PRO A 34 -16.47 5.98 -2.85
C PRO A 34 -15.06 5.71 -3.39
N SER A 35 -14.14 5.41 -2.49
CA SER A 35 -12.80 4.97 -2.81
C SER A 35 -12.94 3.57 -3.36
N VAL A 36 -13.01 3.48 -4.68
CA VAL A 36 -13.04 2.21 -5.40
C VAL A 36 -11.76 1.48 -5.04
N THR A 37 -11.87 0.51 -4.12
CA THR A 37 -10.75 -0.31 -3.70
C THR A 37 -10.50 -1.34 -4.80
N LEU A 38 -9.76 -0.94 -5.83
CA LEU A 38 -9.22 -1.88 -6.80
C LEU A 38 -8.27 -2.84 -6.05
N PRO A 39 -8.20 -4.12 -6.45
CA PRO A 39 -7.18 -5.01 -5.93
C PRO A 39 -5.82 -4.36 -6.09
N ALA A 40 -5.05 -4.27 -5.00
CA ALA A 40 -3.70 -3.72 -5.05
C ALA A 40 -2.82 -4.71 -5.81
N VAL A 41 -2.70 -4.51 -7.12
CA VAL A 41 -1.85 -5.31 -8.00
C VAL A 41 -0.48 -4.66 -8.05
N ALA A 42 0.59 -5.44 -7.83
CA ALA A 42 1.94 -4.92 -7.92
C ALA A 42 2.28 -4.56 -9.37
N ARG A 43 2.69 -3.31 -9.58
CA ARG A 43 3.10 -2.78 -10.88
C ARG A 43 4.63 -2.71 -10.99
N PRO A 44 5.18 -2.53 -12.20
CA PRO A 44 6.61 -2.27 -12.35
C PRO A 44 7.10 -1.09 -11.49
N PRO A 45 8.37 -1.06 -11.07
CA PRO A 45 8.88 -0.12 -10.06
C PRO A 45 8.61 1.36 -10.32
N GLN A 46 8.49 1.79 -11.57
CA GLN A 46 8.27 3.20 -11.92
C GLN A 46 6.93 3.46 -12.61
N ALA A 47 5.94 2.62 -12.32
CA ALA A 47 4.58 2.87 -12.77
C ALA A 47 4.02 4.16 -12.17
N LEU A 48 3.29 4.90 -13.00
CA LEU A 48 2.41 5.98 -12.55
C LEU A 48 1.33 5.44 -11.60
N PRO A 49 0.62 6.33 -10.86
CA PRO A 49 -0.57 5.95 -10.10
C PRO A 49 -1.58 5.23 -10.98
N GLU A 50 -2.36 4.32 -10.40
CA GLU A 50 -3.13 3.32 -11.16
C GLU A 50 -4.06 3.95 -12.19
N ALA A 51 -4.73 5.06 -11.87
CA ALA A 51 -5.60 5.77 -12.81
C ALA A 51 -4.87 6.24 -14.09
N LEU A 52 -3.69 6.86 -13.94
CA LEU A 52 -2.90 7.34 -15.08
C LEU A 52 -2.19 6.20 -15.80
N PHE A 53 -1.67 5.24 -15.05
CA PHE A 53 -1.07 4.04 -15.58
C PHE A 53 -2.06 3.28 -16.46
N SER A 54 -3.30 3.09 -15.99
CA SER A 54 -4.34 2.40 -16.73
C SER A 54 -4.81 3.17 -17.97
N ALA A 55 -4.77 4.51 -17.96
CA ALA A 55 -5.05 5.32 -19.14
C ALA A 55 -3.94 5.24 -20.22
N LEU A 56 -2.67 5.20 -19.82
CA LEU A 56 -1.53 5.28 -20.74
C LEU A 56 -1.00 3.91 -21.19
N CYS A 57 -1.10 2.87 -20.36
CA CYS A 57 -0.61 1.55 -20.74
C CYS A 57 -1.53 0.92 -21.79
N ASN A 58 -1.00 0.62 -22.98
CA ASN A 58 -1.75 -0.02 -24.06
C ASN A 58 -1.62 -1.55 -24.07
N GLY A 59 -0.94 -2.15 -23.08
CA GLY A 59 -0.76 -3.59 -22.99
C GLY A 59 0.23 -4.20 -23.99
N CYS A 60 1.13 -3.41 -24.58
CA CYS A 60 2.07 -3.89 -25.61
C CYS A 60 3.07 -4.98 -25.13
N GLY A 61 3.25 -5.16 -23.82
CA GLY A 61 4.18 -6.14 -23.27
C GLY A 61 5.67 -5.80 -23.39
N GLY A 62 6.05 -4.60 -23.86
CA GLY A 62 7.47 -4.22 -24.00
C GLY A 62 8.26 -4.24 -22.69
N CYS A 63 7.62 -3.93 -21.56
CA CYS A 63 8.23 -4.07 -20.23
C CYS A 63 8.41 -5.53 -19.80
N VAL A 64 7.51 -6.42 -20.22
CA VAL A 64 7.57 -7.86 -19.92
C VAL A 64 8.76 -8.48 -20.65
N SER A 65 8.92 -8.20 -21.94
CA SER A 65 10.04 -8.71 -22.74
C SER A 65 11.40 -8.13 -22.34
N SER A 66 11.43 -6.92 -21.77
CA SER A 66 12.68 -6.29 -21.33
C SER A 66 13.14 -6.66 -19.92
N CYS A 67 12.29 -7.33 -19.12
CA CYS A 67 12.63 -7.76 -17.78
C CYS A 67 13.60 -8.96 -17.84
N PRO A 68 14.87 -8.80 -17.43
CA PRO A 68 15.87 -9.87 -17.55
C PRO A 68 15.59 -11.05 -16.59
N TYR A 69 14.77 -10.82 -15.57
CA TYR A 69 14.44 -11.79 -14.53
C TYR A 69 13.06 -12.45 -14.72
N GLY A 70 12.30 -12.05 -15.74
CA GLY A 70 10.97 -12.63 -15.99
C GLY A 70 9.94 -12.38 -14.88
N LEU A 71 10.06 -11.26 -14.15
CA LEU A 71 9.17 -10.92 -13.02
C LEU A 71 7.82 -10.34 -13.43
N LEU A 72 7.61 -10.07 -14.71
CA LEU A 72 6.45 -9.38 -15.22
C LEU A 72 5.62 -10.32 -16.10
N SER A 73 4.31 -10.33 -15.89
CA SER A 73 3.31 -10.98 -16.75
C SER A 73 2.26 -9.97 -17.20
N LEU A 74 1.51 -10.26 -18.26
CA LEU A 74 0.32 -9.46 -18.61
C LEU A 74 -0.92 -10.12 -18.02
N GLU A 75 -1.64 -9.38 -17.19
CA GLU A 75 -2.96 -9.75 -16.69
C GLU A 75 -3.95 -8.65 -17.08
N GLN A 76 -5.07 -9.02 -17.70
CA GLN A 76 -6.04 -8.05 -18.24
C GLN A 76 -5.38 -6.96 -19.10
N SER A 77 -4.39 -7.35 -19.91
CA SER A 77 -3.59 -6.45 -20.77
C SER A 77 -2.80 -5.38 -20.01
N LYS A 78 -2.50 -5.58 -18.72
CA LYS A 78 -1.63 -4.70 -17.92
C LYS A 78 -0.51 -5.52 -17.29
N PRO A 79 0.73 -4.99 -17.23
CA PRO A 79 1.82 -5.70 -16.58
C PRO A 79 1.59 -5.79 -15.06
N VAL A 80 1.82 -6.99 -14.54
CA VAL A 80 1.77 -7.33 -13.12
C VAL A 80 3.13 -7.87 -12.72
N LEU A 81 3.62 -7.46 -11.55
CA LEU A 81 4.91 -7.86 -11.01
C LEU A 81 4.73 -8.95 -9.95
N SER A 82 5.42 -10.06 -10.14
CA SER A 82 5.38 -11.23 -9.26
C SER A 82 6.80 -11.66 -8.88
N ILE A 83 7.04 -11.85 -7.59
CA ILE A 83 8.36 -12.19 -7.04
C ILE A 83 8.26 -13.57 -6.40
N ASP A 84 8.53 -14.61 -7.17
CA ASP A 84 8.42 -15.99 -6.70
C ASP A 84 9.75 -16.70 -6.59
N PHE A 85 10.66 -16.47 -7.54
CA PHE A 85 11.94 -17.19 -7.63
C PHE A 85 13.18 -16.28 -7.58
N THR A 86 13.02 -14.98 -7.85
CA THR A 86 14.12 -14.00 -7.87
C THR A 86 13.59 -12.61 -7.54
N GLU A 87 14.44 -11.74 -7.00
CA GLU A 87 14.10 -10.37 -6.61
C GLU A 87 14.07 -9.41 -7.80
N CYS A 88 13.39 -8.28 -7.63
CA CYS A 88 13.58 -7.14 -8.52
C CYS A 88 14.81 -6.34 -8.09
N ASP A 89 15.83 -6.28 -8.96
CA ASP A 89 17.05 -5.49 -8.74
C ASP A 89 16.89 -3.99 -9.07
N VAL A 90 15.69 -3.58 -9.49
CA VAL A 90 15.37 -2.19 -9.82
C VAL A 90 16.23 -1.65 -10.99
N CYS A 91 16.60 -2.51 -11.96
CA CYS A 91 17.42 -2.14 -13.13
C CYS A 91 16.77 -1.18 -14.15
N ARG A 92 15.48 -0.87 -14.01
CA ARG A 92 14.71 0.09 -14.85
C ARG A 92 14.56 -0.25 -16.34
N LYS A 93 15.00 -1.43 -16.79
CA LYS A 93 14.81 -1.86 -18.19
C LYS A 93 13.33 -1.88 -18.62
N CYS A 94 12.41 -2.17 -17.71
CA CYS A 94 10.97 -2.07 -17.95
C CYS A 94 10.55 -0.62 -18.26
N THR A 95 11.10 0.37 -17.55
CA THR A 95 10.83 1.79 -17.76
C THR A 95 11.35 2.23 -19.12
N THR A 96 12.60 1.88 -19.46
CA THR A 96 13.22 2.24 -20.75
C THR A 96 12.44 1.67 -21.95
N ALA A 97 11.85 0.48 -21.81
CA ALA A 97 11.05 -0.14 -22.87
C ALA A 97 9.64 0.47 -23.02
N CYS A 98 9.19 1.31 -22.08
CA CYS A 98 7.84 1.84 -22.06
C CYS A 98 7.71 3.06 -22.99
N GLN A 99 7.13 2.85 -24.17
CA GLN A 99 6.94 3.92 -25.17
C GLN A 99 5.75 4.84 -24.87
N THR A 100 4.76 4.38 -24.10
CA THR A 100 3.54 5.18 -23.81
C THR A 100 3.72 6.14 -22.64
N GLY A 101 4.84 6.06 -21.91
CA GLY A 101 5.05 6.85 -20.70
C GLY A 101 4.19 6.44 -19.51
N ALA A 102 3.64 5.21 -19.51
CA ALA A 102 2.95 4.63 -18.34
C ALA A 102 3.94 4.28 -17.21
N LEU A 103 5.21 4.04 -17.56
CA LEU A 103 6.34 3.92 -16.64
C LEU A 103 7.25 5.11 -16.91
N ARG A 104 7.69 5.85 -15.86
CA ARG A 104 8.50 7.06 -16.03
C ARG A 104 9.68 7.10 -15.08
N ASP A 105 10.85 7.50 -15.59
CA ASP A 105 12.09 7.61 -14.84
C ASP A 105 12.01 8.55 -13.61
N LYS A 106 11.15 9.56 -13.66
CA LYS A 106 10.89 10.48 -12.53
C LYS A 106 10.00 9.89 -11.43
N MET A 107 9.31 8.78 -11.67
CA MET A 107 8.57 8.09 -10.61
C MET A 107 9.54 7.39 -9.64
N PRO A 108 9.23 7.37 -8.34
CA PRO A 108 9.98 6.59 -7.36
C PRO A 108 10.16 5.14 -7.81
N CYS A 109 11.37 4.62 -7.65
CA CYS A 109 11.72 3.26 -8.06
C CYS A 109 11.38 2.25 -6.96
N ASP A 110 10.09 2.01 -6.77
CA ASP A 110 9.53 1.18 -5.69
C ASP A 110 8.40 0.30 -6.25
N THR A 111 8.40 -1.00 -5.99
CA THR A 111 7.28 -1.87 -6.44
C THR A 111 6.04 -1.74 -5.56
N LEU A 112 6.15 -1.07 -4.41
CA LEU A 112 5.17 -1.03 -3.32
C LEU A 112 4.83 -2.39 -2.73
N LEU A 113 5.59 -3.44 -3.07
CA LEU A 113 5.48 -4.71 -2.38
C LEU A 113 6.10 -4.58 -0.99
N ARG A 114 5.34 -4.93 0.04
CA ARG A 114 5.78 -4.96 1.44
C ARG A 114 5.60 -6.35 2.03
N PRO A 115 6.51 -6.77 2.92
CA PRO A 115 6.44 -8.07 3.55
C PRO A 115 5.25 -8.16 4.49
N GLN A 116 4.54 -9.28 4.43
CA GLN A 116 3.56 -9.72 5.40
C GLN A 116 4.18 -10.86 6.21
N ILE A 117 4.31 -10.65 7.52
CA ILE A 117 5.09 -11.51 8.40
C ILE A 117 4.16 -12.42 9.19
N SER A 118 4.28 -13.73 8.97
CA SER A 118 3.53 -14.73 9.73
C SER A 118 3.81 -14.65 11.24
N HIS A 119 2.80 -14.98 12.05
CA HIS A 119 2.95 -15.18 13.48
C HIS A 119 3.93 -16.31 13.83
N SER A 120 4.15 -17.26 12.91
CA SER A 120 5.10 -18.38 13.07
C SER A 120 6.55 -18.02 12.73
N CYS A 121 6.87 -16.75 12.43
CA CYS A 121 8.23 -16.33 12.11
C CYS A 121 9.22 -16.73 13.21
N LEU A 122 10.20 -17.59 12.87
CA LEU A 122 11.19 -18.08 13.83
C LEU A 122 12.01 -16.96 14.48
N GLY A 123 12.24 -15.85 13.80
CA GLY A 123 12.98 -14.71 14.36
C GLY A 123 12.31 -14.03 15.55
N ARG A 124 11.03 -14.35 15.83
CA ARG A 124 10.30 -13.88 17.02
C ARG A 124 10.76 -14.56 18.31
N GLN A 125 11.18 -15.83 18.22
CA GLN A 125 11.56 -16.65 19.38
C GLN A 125 13.03 -17.04 19.35
N ASP A 126 13.64 -17.09 18.16
CA ASP A 126 14.98 -17.59 17.91
C ASP A 126 15.90 -16.48 17.33
N SER A 127 17.15 -16.85 17.04
CA SER A 127 18.17 -16.00 16.45
C SER A 127 18.09 -15.88 14.93
N CYS A 128 17.03 -16.35 14.27
CA CYS A 128 16.88 -16.25 12.81
C CYS A 128 16.80 -14.77 12.35
N ARG A 129 17.78 -14.34 11.54
CA ARG A 129 17.92 -12.96 11.04
C ARG A 129 18.18 -12.88 9.53
N MET A 130 17.89 -13.94 8.78
CA MET A 130 18.26 -14.01 7.35
C MET A 130 17.68 -12.88 6.51
N CYS A 131 16.39 -12.56 6.69
CA CYS A 131 15.75 -11.47 5.96
C CYS A 131 16.32 -10.09 6.30
N THR A 132 16.72 -9.86 7.57
CA THR A 132 17.34 -8.59 7.97
C THR A 132 18.76 -8.47 7.45
N ILE A 133 19.54 -9.56 7.50
CA ILE A 133 20.94 -9.61 7.03
C ILE A 133 20.99 -9.39 5.51
N ASN A 134 20.08 -10.03 4.77
CA ASN A 134 20.08 -9.97 3.31
C ASN A 134 19.32 -8.78 2.74
N CYS A 135 18.69 -7.92 3.56
CA CYS A 135 17.95 -6.77 3.04
C CYS A 135 18.92 -5.68 2.54
N PRO A 136 18.99 -5.43 1.22
CA PRO A 136 19.95 -4.46 0.68
C PRO A 136 19.60 -3.02 1.07
N GLN A 137 18.32 -2.76 1.38
CA GLN A 137 17.84 -1.45 1.81
C GLN A 137 17.91 -1.25 3.33
N GLN A 138 18.31 -2.27 4.09
CA GLN A 138 18.32 -2.25 5.56
C GLN A 138 16.95 -1.86 6.17
N ALA A 139 15.86 -2.11 5.45
CA ALA A 139 14.51 -1.71 5.82
C ALA A 139 13.86 -2.61 6.88
N LEU A 140 14.52 -3.68 7.30
CA LEU A 140 13.93 -4.70 8.18
C LEU A 140 14.64 -4.73 9.54
N SER A 141 13.86 -4.63 10.61
CA SER A 141 14.39 -4.70 11.97
C SER A 141 13.44 -5.45 12.90
N PHE A 142 13.99 -6.19 13.87
CA PHE A 142 13.19 -6.78 14.94
C PHE A 142 13.05 -5.79 16.09
N GLN A 143 11.82 -5.47 16.46
CA GLN A 143 11.51 -4.59 17.57
C GLN A 143 10.65 -5.32 18.60
N LEU A 144 10.65 -4.84 19.84
CA LEU A 144 9.74 -5.32 20.88
C LEU A 144 8.42 -4.54 20.75
N SER A 145 7.31 -5.27 20.58
CA SER A 145 5.97 -4.72 20.67
C SER A 145 5.59 -4.42 22.12
N GLU A 146 4.51 -3.66 22.33
CA GLU A 146 4.02 -3.27 23.67
C GLU A 146 3.72 -4.48 24.57
N ASN A 147 3.31 -5.60 24.00
CA ASN A 147 3.06 -6.86 24.70
C ASN A 147 4.33 -7.67 25.00
N GLY A 148 5.53 -7.10 24.76
CA GLY A 148 6.82 -7.75 24.93
C GLY A 148 7.18 -8.78 23.84
N ALA A 149 6.30 -9.00 22.85
CA ALA A 149 6.61 -9.90 21.74
C ALA A 149 7.60 -9.25 20.78
N ARG A 150 8.59 -10.02 20.33
CA ARG A 150 9.50 -9.58 19.27
C ARG A 150 8.79 -9.69 17.92
N GLN A 151 8.80 -8.61 17.14
CA GLN A 151 8.13 -8.49 15.85
C GLN A 151 9.11 -7.97 14.81
N LEU A 152 9.16 -8.61 13.65
CA LEU A 152 9.84 -8.04 12.48
C LEU A 152 8.99 -6.89 11.94
N GLN A 153 9.60 -5.72 11.80
CA GLN A 153 9.00 -4.53 11.21
C GLN A 153 9.73 -4.16 9.92
N CYS A 154 8.99 -3.55 9.00
CA CYS A 154 9.49 -2.99 7.75
C CYS A 154 9.34 -1.48 7.80
N ASP A 155 10.43 -0.76 7.51
CA ASP A 155 10.40 0.68 7.26
C ASP A 155 10.03 0.92 5.80
N ASP A 156 8.82 1.42 5.57
CA ASP A 156 8.28 1.65 4.24
C ASP A 156 8.99 2.77 3.47
N THR A 157 9.74 3.64 4.17
CA THR A 157 10.51 4.73 3.54
C THR A 157 11.83 4.23 2.95
N LEU A 158 12.39 3.15 3.52
CA LEU A 158 13.61 2.50 3.05
C LEU A 158 13.32 1.36 2.08
N CYS A 159 12.20 0.65 2.28
CA CYS A 159 11.85 -0.50 1.46
C CYS A 159 11.46 -0.09 0.04
N ASN A 160 12.17 -0.59 -0.97
CA ASN A 160 11.83 -0.42 -2.38
C ASN A 160 10.99 -1.57 -2.97
N GLY A 161 10.57 -2.51 -2.11
CA GLY A 161 9.80 -3.69 -2.49
C GLY A 161 10.52 -4.66 -3.44
N CYS A 162 11.85 -4.75 -3.39
CA CYS A 162 12.62 -5.73 -4.17
C CYS A 162 12.24 -7.20 -3.90
N GLY A 163 11.63 -7.49 -2.73
CA GLY A 163 11.11 -8.80 -2.38
C GLY A 163 12.13 -9.85 -1.93
N LEU A 164 13.42 -9.51 -1.83
CA LEU A 164 14.47 -10.44 -1.41
C LEU A 164 14.23 -11.04 0.00
N CYS A 165 13.49 -10.35 0.87
CA CYS A 165 13.12 -10.87 2.18
C CYS A 165 12.19 -12.10 2.13
N LYS A 166 11.27 -12.17 1.14
CA LYS A 166 10.45 -13.37 0.87
C LYS A 166 11.36 -14.54 0.50
N LEU A 167 12.29 -14.31 -0.42
CA LEU A 167 13.21 -15.33 -0.93
C LEU A 167 14.23 -15.80 0.11
N SER A 168 14.68 -14.90 0.99
CA SER A 168 15.61 -15.20 2.08
C SER A 168 14.96 -15.98 3.24
N CYS A 169 13.63 -16.08 3.28
CA CYS A 169 12.92 -16.79 4.32
C CYS A 169 12.73 -18.26 3.92
N PHE A 170 13.73 -19.11 4.21
CA PHE A 170 13.67 -20.54 3.90
C PHE A 170 12.52 -21.31 4.60
N HIS A 171 11.91 -20.71 5.62
CA HIS A 171 10.75 -21.28 6.33
C HIS A 171 9.41 -20.78 5.77
N GLY A 172 9.40 -19.89 4.77
CA GLY A 172 8.18 -19.43 4.10
C GLY A 172 7.26 -18.56 4.98
N HIS A 173 7.80 -17.83 5.95
CA HIS A 173 7.02 -16.99 6.87
C HIS A 173 6.82 -15.54 6.40
N ILE A 174 7.30 -15.20 5.21
CA ILE A 174 7.16 -13.87 4.61
C ILE A 174 6.45 -14.02 3.27
N SER A 175 5.29 -13.40 3.11
CA SER A 175 4.67 -13.14 1.82
C SER A 175 4.81 -11.66 1.46
N LEU A 176 4.46 -11.28 0.23
CA LEU A 176 4.50 -9.89 -0.22
C LEU A 176 3.10 -9.45 -0.60
N SER A 177 2.72 -8.23 -0.23
CA SER A 177 1.47 -7.59 -0.60
C SER A 177 1.75 -6.20 -1.13
N ALA A 178 1.06 -5.75 -2.18
CA ALA A 178 1.12 -4.36 -2.60
C ALA A 178 0.46 -3.47 -1.54
N SER A 179 1.10 -2.36 -1.19
CA SER A 179 0.62 -1.41 -0.19
C SER A 179 0.59 0.02 -0.74
N GLY A 180 -0.60 0.61 -0.78
CA GLY A 180 -0.80 2.01 -1.15
C GLY A 180 -0.62 2.31 -2.64
N GLU A 181 -0.42 3.59 -2.93
CA GLU A 181 -0.11 4.12 -4.26
C GLU A 181 1.01 5.16 -4.16
N LYS A 182 1.73 5.39 -5.26
CA LYS A 182 2.77 6.42 -5.33
C LYS A 182 2.13 7.78 -5.57
N SER A 183 2.63 8.80 -4.89
CA SER A 183 2.31 10.18 -5.23
C SER A 183 3.01 10.58 -6.54
N LEU A 184 2.37 11.46 -7.30
CA LEU A 184 3.01 12.08 -8.45
C LEU A 184 4.12 13.04 -7.98
N PRO A 185 5.32 12.98 -8.57
CA PRO A 185 6.34 13.99 -8.32
C PRO A 185 5.89 15.35 -8.84
N GLU A 186 6.36 16.43 -8.21
CA GLU A 186 6.02 17.81 -8.60
C GLU A 186 6.46 18.16 -10.04
N GLN A 187 7.41 17.42 -10.60
CA GLN A 187 7.89 17.57 -11.97
C GLN A 187 7.96 16.20 -12.66
N LEU A 188 7.09 15.99 -13.65
CA LEU A 188 7.04 14.80 -14.52
C LEU A 188 7.92 14.93 -15.76
#